data_AF-A0A6B2P0R9-F1
#
_entry.id   AF-A0A6B2P0R9-F1
#
_cell.length_a   1.000
_cell.length_b   1.000
_cell.length_c   1.000
_cell.angle_alpha   90.00
_cell.angle_beta   90.00
_cell.angle_gamma   90.00
#
_symmetry.space_group_name_H-M   'P 1'
#
loop_
_entity.id
_entity.type
_entity.pdbx_description
1 polymer ?
#
loop_
_entity_poly.entity_id
_entity_poly.type
_entity_poly.pdbx_seq_one_letter_code
_entity_poly.pdbx_strand_id
1 'polypeptide(L)'
;MSELQAIRQALYPELAQTGQPAPSRRQKRAERTRARALSPLRIVMLLASIPVLTATTALGVFIRTSPYEPELALRHLAALAGCEVAHSVGLAPSQVGGPGYHARNDTDLDGIACDAPPALAAMTPTSDAPPRQQPGAAKFVRP
;
A
#
# COMPACT_ATOMS: atom_id res chain seq x y z
N MET A 1 42.67 -15.07 12.53
CA MET A 1 42.65 -13.62 12.83
C MET A 1 42.67 -13.30 14.34
N SER A 2 42.80 -14.30 15.23
CA SER A 2 42.79 -14.14 16.70
C SER A 2 44.17 -13.95 17.35
N GLU A 3 45.22 -14.59 16.81
CA GLU A 3 46.60 -14.54 17.35
C GLU A 3 47.17 -13.12 17.39
N LEU A 4 46.98 -12.36 16.30
CA LEU A 4 47.44 -10.97 16.20
C LEU A 4 46.73 -10.04 17.19
N GLN A 5 45.49 -10.33 17.57
CA GLN A 5 44.76 -9.54 18.57
C GLN A 5 45.28 -9.83 19.98
N ALA A 6 45.57 -11.09 20.30
CA ALA A 6 46.14 -11.49 21.57
C ALA A 6 47.54 -10.89 21.80
N ILE A 7 48.41 -10.93 20.78
CA ILE A 7 49.75 -10.33 20.84
C ILE A 7 49.64 -8.81 21.02
N ARG A 8 48.74 -8.15 20.28
CA ARG A 8 48.53 -6.70 20.39
C ARG A 8 48.03 -6.27 21.78
N GLN A 9 47.16 -7.06 22.40
CA GLN A 9 46.66 -6.82 23.76
C GLN A 9 47.75 -7.02 24.82
N ALA A 10 48.63 -8.00 24.64
CA ALA A 10 49.76 -8.23 25.53
C ALA A 10 50.86 -7.15 25.39
N LEU A 11 51.08 -6.64 24.18
CA LEU A 11 52.13 -5.64 23.91
C LEU A 11 51.75 -4.22 24.34
N TYR A 12 50.46 -3.88 24.35
CA TYR A 12 49.98 -2.53 24.64
C TYR A 12 48.81 -2.51 25.65
N PRO A 13 49.04 -2.93 26.91
CA PRO A 13 48.00 -2.90 27.94
C PRO A 13 47.49 -1.47 28.23
N GLU A 14 48.31 -0.44 28.00
CA GLU A 14 47.91 0.97 28.13
C GLU A 14 46.95 1.45 27.02
N LEU A 15 47.04 0.93 25.79
CA LEU A 15 46.09 1.28 24.72
C LEU A 15 44.69 0.68 24.97
N ALA A 16 44.59 -0.35 25.82
CA ALA A 16 43.29 -0.86 26.27
C ALA A 16 42.66 0.02 27.36
N GLN A 17 43.46 0.87 28.03
CA GLN A 17 43.03 1.73 29.14
C GLN A 17 42.84 3.20 28.77
N THR A 18 43.01 3.59 27.50
CA THR A 18 42.41 4.82 26.97
C THR A 18 40.90 4.63 26.83
N GLY A 19 40.28 4.28 27.96
CA GLY A 19 38.87 4.15 28.16
C GLY A 19 38.21 5.45 27.76
N GLN A 20 37.18 5.31 26.94
CA GLN A 20 36.33 6.41 26.53
C GLN A 20 36.01 7.28 27.76
N PRO A 21 36.27 8.60 27.71
CA PRO A 21 36.02 9.47 28.85
C PRO A 21 34.56 9.33 29.27
N ALA A 22 34.34 9.17 30.57
CA ALA A 22 33.00 8.98 31.11
C ALA A 22 32.06 10.11 30.61
N PRO A 23 30.88 9.77 30.07
CA PRO A 23 30.02 10.75 29.45
C PRO A 23 29.62 11.83 30.46
N SER A 24 29.88 13.08 30.09
CA SER A 24 29.61 14.24 30.94
C SER A 24 28.12 14.35 31.28
N ARG A 25 27.78 14.95 32.42
CA ARG A 25 26.38 15.17 32.82
C ARG A 25 25.57 15.91 31.73
N ARG A 26 26.21 16.75 30.91
CA ARG A 26 25.59 17.44 29.77
C ARG A 26 25.24 16.47 28.63
N GLN A 27 26.13 15.54 28.29
CA GLN A 27 25.89 14.50 27.28
C GLN A 27 24.71 13.59 27.68
N LYS A 28 24.66 13.14 28.95
CA LYS A 28 23.52 12.33 29.46
C LYS A 28 22.17 13.06 29.39
N ARG A 29 22.15 14.39 29.57
CA ARG A 29 20.92 15.19 29.39
C ARG A 29 20.52 15.27 27.93
N ALA A 30 21.47 15.46 27.02
CA ALA A 30 21.23 15.50 25.59
C ALA A 30 20.75 14.15 25.02
N GLU A 31 21.24 13.02 25.55
CA GLU A 31 20.76 11.69 25.16
C GLU A 31 19.32 11.45 25.58
N ARG A 32 18.93 11.89 26.78
CA ARG A 32 17.52 11.79 27.24
C ARG A 32 16.57 12.64 26.39
N THR A 33 17.00 13.83 25.97
CA THR A 33 16.19 14.67 25.07
C THR A 33 16.13 14.08 23.66
N ARG A 34 17.23 13.53 23.14
CA ARG A 34 17.28 12.82 21.85
C ARG A 34 16.41 11.55 21.85
N ALA A 35 16.46 10.73 22.90
CA ALA A 35 15.65 9.53 23.03
C ALA A 35 14.15 9.83 23.06
N ARG A 36 13.74 10.96 23.64
CA ARG A 36 12.35 11.44 23.59
C ARG A 36 11.96 12.04 22.25
N ALA A 37 12.87 12.76 21.59
CA ALA A 37 12.63 13.37 20.29
C ALA A 37 12.53 12.32 19.17
N LEU A 38 13.36 11.28 19.24
CA LEU A 38 13.40 10.15 18.30
C LEU A 38 12.57 8.96 18.81
N SER A 39 11.53 9.18 19.62
CA SER A 39 10.69 8.08 20.07
C SER A 39 10.07 7.40 18.83
N PRO A 40 10.27 6.08 18.63
CA PRO A 40 9.84 5.40 17.41
C PRO A 40 8.33 5.52 17.18
N LEU A 41 7.55 5.54 18.26
CA LEU A 41 6.11 5.76 18.22
C LEU A 41 5.75 7.12 17.60
N ARG A 42 6.46 8.20 17.96
CA ARG A 42 6.20 9.54 17.41
C ARG A 42 6.55 9.61 15.93
N ILE A 43 7.63 8.96 15.50
CA ILE A 43 7.98 8.86 14.08
C ILE A 43 6.88 8.11 13.32
N VAL A 44 6.44 6.96 13.83
CA VAL A 44 5.34 6.20 13.23
C VAL A 44 4.04 7.01 13.18
N MET A 45 3.67 7.70 14.26
CA MET A 45 2.48 8.56 14.26
C MET A 45 2.60 9.71 13.26
N LEU A 46 3.77 10.33 13.15
CA LEU A 46 4.00 11.45 12.22
C LEU A 46 3.94 10.96 10.78
N LEU A 47 4.54 9.81 10.47
CA LEU A 47 4.43 9.16 9.16
C LEU A 47 3.00 8.75 8.84
N ALA A 48 2.26 8.19 9.80
CA ALA A 48 0.85 7.80 9.62
C ALA A 48 -0.08 9.02 9.47
N SER A 49 0.27 10.17 10.05
CA SER A 49 -0.55 11.39 9.94
C SER A 49 -0.62 11.94 8.52
N ILE A 50 0.42 11.74 7.70
CA ILE A 50 0.50 12.26 6.32
C ILE A 50 -0.58 11.66 5.41
N PRO A 51 -0.69 10.33 5.25
CA PRO A 51 -1.74 9.74 4.41
C PRO A 51 -3.13 10.00 4.98
N VAL A 52 -3.29 10.06 6.31
CA VAL A 52 -4.58 10.37 6.96
C VAL A 52 -5.04 11.78 6.61
N LEU A 53 -4.17 12.77 6.76
CA LEU A 53 -4.50 14.16 6.42
C LEU A 53 -4.80 14.30 4.93
N THR A 54 -4.00 13.66 4.07
CA THR A 54 -4.21 13.67 2.62
C THR A 54 -5.54 13.04 2.21
N ALA A 55 -5.89 11.89 2.79
CA ALA A 55 -7.16 11.22 2.50
C ALA A 55 -8.36 12.05 2.97
N THR A 56 -8.25 12.66 4.16
CA THR A 56 -9.31 13.50 4.73
C THR A 56 -9.56 14.75 3.89
N THR A 57 -8.50 15.44 3.46
CA THR A 57 -8.62 16.63 2.61
C THR A 57 -9.14 16.27 1.22
N ALA A 58 -8.64 15.19 0.62
CA ALA A 58 -9.12 14.70 -0.68
C ALA A 58 -10.62 14.34 -0.63
N LEU A 59 -11.07 13.65 0.41
CA LEU A 59 -12.47 13.31 0.61
C LEU A 59 -13.34 14.57 0.76
N GLY A 60 -12.90 15.54 1.56
CA GLY A 60 -13.62 16.80 1.75
C GLY A 60 -13.74 17.63 0.47
N VAL A 61 -12.66 17.71 -0.31
CA VAL A 61 -12.67 18.37 -1.62
C VAL A 61 -13.63 17.64 -2.57
N PHE A 62 -13.51 16.32 -2.67
CA PHE A 62 -14.37 15.51 -3.54
C PHE A 62 -15.86 15.73 -3.25
N ILE A 63 -16.29 15.64 -1.99
CA ILE A 63 -17.69 15.83 -1.60
C ILE A 63 -18.17 17.23 -1.99
N ARG A 64 -17.33 18.26 -1.82
CA ARG A 64 -17.72 19.65 -2.11
C ARG A 64 -17.75 19.99 -3.60
N THR A 65 -16.93 19.32 -4.41
CA THR A 65 -16.84 19.58 -5.86
C THR A 65 -17.61 18.58 -6.70
N SER A 66 -18.10 17.48 -6.12
CA SER A 66 -18.82 16.46 -6.88
C SER A 66 -20.16 16.99 -7.41
N PRO A 67 -20.61 16.52 -8.58
CA PRO A 67 -21.94 16.86 -9.10
C PRO A 67 -23.07 16.12 -8.39
N TYR A 68 -22.75 15.23 -7.45
CA TYR A 68 -23.70 14.37 -6.75
C TYR A 68 -24.04 14.95 -5.38
N GLU A 69 -25.23 14.59 -4.88
CA GLU A 69 -25.57 14.80 -3.48
C GLU A 69 -24.52 14.13 -2.56
N PRO A 70 -24.16 14.72 -1.40
CA PRO A 70 -23.07 14.23 -0.56
C PRO A 70 -23.20 12.76 -0.18
N GLU A 71 -24.43 12.31 0.10
CA GLU A 71 -24.73 10.91 0.39
C GLU A 71 -24.45 10.00 -0.82
N LEU A 72 -24.89 10.41 -2.01
CA LEU A 72 -24.69 9.66 -3.25
C LEU A 72 -23.21 9.63 -3.64
N ALA A 73 -22.47 10.72 -3.42
CA ALA A 73 -21.04 10.80 -3.65
C ALA A 73 -20.26 9.81 -2.76
N LEU A 74 -20.64 9.68 -1.49
CA LEU A 74 -20.07 8.70 -0.56
C LEU A 74 -20.36 7.26 -1.00
N ARG A 75 -21.61 6.97 -1.39
CA ARG A 75 -21.97 5.65 -1.92
C ARG A 75 -21.21 5.34 -3.21
N HIS A 76 -21.05 6.31 -4.11
CA HIS A 76 -20.26 6.14 -5.33
C HIS A 76 -18.78 5.84 -5.00
N LEU A 77 -18.17 6.52 -4.03
CA LEU A 77 -16.84 6.16 -3.53
C LEU A 77 -16.80 4.77 -2.87
N ALA A 78 -17.83 4.38 -2.12
CA ALA A 78 -17.91 3.06 -1.51
C ALA A 78 -17.98 1.95 -2.58
N ALA A 79 -18.77 2.16 -3.63
CA ALA A 79 -18.89 1.23 -4.76
C ALA A 79 -17.54 0.97 -5.47
N LEU A 80 -16.58 1.89 -5.33
CA LEU A 80 -15.22 1.68 -5.79
C LEU A 80 -14.69 0.36 -5.21
N ALA A 81 -14.86 0.08 -3.91
CA ALA A 81 -14.32 -1.08 -3.22
C ALA A 81 -14.62 -2.45 -3.86
N GLY A 82 -15.70 -2.55 -4.64
CA GLY A 82 -16.01 -3.71 -5.48
C GLY A 82 -17.50 -3.90 -5.66
N CYS A 83 -17.88 -4.90 -6.45
CA CYS A 83 -19.29 -5.14 -6.78
C CYS A 83 -20.14 -5.54 -5.58
N GLU A 84 -19.61 -6.31 -4.63
CA GLU A 84 -20.33 -6.64 -3.39
C GLU A 84 -20.73 -5.36 -2.62
N VAL A 85 -19.77 -4.43 -2.49
CA VAL A 85 -20.02 -3.16 -1.81
C VAL A 85 -21.00 -2.32 -2.63
N ALA A 86 -20.86 -2.26 -3.95
CA ALA A 86 -21.77 -1.55 -4.84
C ALA A 86 -23.23 -2.04 -4.73
N HIS A 87 -23.44 -3.36 -4.63
CA HIS A 87 -24.74 -3.96 -4.34
C HIS A 87 -25.24 -3.58 -2.94
N SER A 88 -24.38 -3.64 -1.92
CA SER A 88 -24.75 -3.30 -0.54
C SER A 88 -25.18 -1.84 -0.34
N VAL A 89 -24.61 -0.91 -1.13
CA VAL A 89 -24.97 0.51 -1.09
C VAL A 89 -26.09 0.87 -2.09
N GLY A 90 -26.65 -0.13 -2.77
CA GLY A 90 -27.78 0.04 -3.69
C GLY A 90 -27.44 0.83 -4.96
N LEU A 91 -26.19 0.78 -5.42
CA LEU A 91 -25.75 1.46 -6.63
C LEU A 91 -25.49 0.51 -7.80
N ALA A 92 -25.43 -0.80 -7.58
CA ALA A 92 -25.34 -1.77 -8.66
C ALA A 92 -26.75 -2.24 -9.10
N PRO A 93 -26.96 -2.54 -10.40
CA PRO A 93 -26.03 -2.30 -11.51
C PRO A 93 -25.91 -0.81 -11.86
N SER A 94 -24.75 -0.41 -12.39
CA SER A 94 -24.46 1.01 -12.70
C SER A 94 -23.94 1.19 -14.12
N GLN A 95 -24.40 2.24 -14.80
CA GLN A 95 -24.00 2.55 -16.19
C GLN A 95 -22.87 3.58 -16.23
N VAL A 96 -22.10 3.58 -17.32
CA VAL A 96 -21.03 4.56 -17.58
C VAL A 96 -21.48 5.98 -17.27
N GLY A 97 -20.67 6.69 -16.48
CA GLY A 97 -20.92 8.09 -16.12
C GLY A 97 -21.96 8.30 -15.02
N GLY A 98 -22.62 7.22 -14.56
CA GLY A 98 -23.55 7.25 -13.43
C GLY A 98 -22.88 7.04 -12.07
N PRO A 99 -23.62 7.29 -10.97
CA PRO A 99 -23.19 6.90 -9.62
C PRO A 99 -23.02 5.37 -9.54
N GLY A 100 -22.04 4.91 -8.77
CA GLY A 100 -21.69 3.48 -8.67
C GLY A 100 -20.77 2.94 -9.76
N TYR A 101 -20.73 3.54 -10.95
CA TYR A 101 -19.92 3.03 -12.04
C TYR A 101 -18.44 3.33 -11.83
N HIS A 102 -17.63 2.29 -11.89
CA HIS A 102 -16.17 2.36 -11.90
C HIS A 102 -15.66 1.40 -12.97
N ALA A 103 -14.79 1.86 -13.85
CA ALA A 103 -14.25 1.04 -14.96
C ALA A 103 -13.56 -0.25 -14.47
N ARG A 104 -13.08 -0.29 -13.22
CA ARG A 104 -12.49 -1.50 -12.62
C ARG A 104 -13.49 -2.57 -12.24
N ASN A 105 -14.76 -2.21 -12.13
CA ASN A 105 -15.88 -3.08 -11.76
C ASN A 105 -16.66 -3.55 -13.00
N ASP A 106 -16.34 -3.02 -14.18
CA ASP A 106 -16.85 -3.43 -15.49
C ASP A 106 -15.80 -4.36 -16.12
N THR A 107 -16.03 -5.67 -16.03
CA THR A 107 -15.02 -6.68 -16.40
C THR A 107 -15.04 -6.98 -17.90
N ASP A 108 -16.21 -6.89 -18.51
CA ASP A 108 -16.49 -7.13 -19.93
C ASP A 108 -16.50 -5.86 -20.77
N LEU A 109 -16.41 -4.68 -20.14
CA LEU A 109 -16.29 -3.37 -20.78
C LEU A 109 -17.49 -3.02 -21.67
N ASP A 110 -18.68 -3.51 -21.29
CA ASP A 110 -19.94 -3.25 -21.99
C ASP A 110 -20.59 -1.92 -21.55
N GLY A 111 -20.01 -1.28 -20.53
CA GLY A 111 -20.49 -0.03 -19.95
C GLY A 111 -21.46 -0.21 -18.77
N ILE A 112 -21.65 -1.43 -18.29
CA ILE A 112 -22.50 -1.76 -17.14
C ILE A 112 -21.63 -2.45 -16.07
N ALA A 113 -21.29 -1.70 -15.03
CA ALA A 113 -20.57 -2.28 -13.91
C ALA A 113 -21.51 -3.06 -12.97
N CYS A 114 -21.03 -4.22 -12.52
CA CYS A 114 -21.67 -5.08 -11.52
C CYS A 114 -23.07 -5.59 -11.91
N ASP A 115 -23.27 -5.97 -13.17
CA ASP A 115 -24.55 -6.49 -13.68
C ASP A 115 -24.98 -7.81 -13.01
N ALA A 116 -24.02 -8.64 -12.58
CA ALA A 116 -24.31 -9.87 -11.83
C ALA A 116 -24.42 -9.60 -10.31
N PRO A 117 -25.40 -10.21 -9.60
CA PRO A 117 -25.43 -10.20 -8.14
C PRO A 117 -24.25 -11.02 -7.57
N PRO A 118 -23.77 -10.72 -6.35
CA PRO A 118 -22.53 -11.28 -5.80
C PRO A 118 -22.50 -12.82 -5.73
N ALA A 119 -23.66 -13.46 -5.58
CA ALA A 119 -23.78 -14.93 -5.57
C ALA A 119 -23.54 -15.59 -6.94
N LEU A 120 -23.75 -14.87 -8.05
CA LEU A 120 -23.54 -15.36 -9.42
C LEU A 120 -22.10 -15.09 -9.92
N ALA A 121 -21.45 -14.03 -9.45
CA ALA A 121 -20.06 -13.70 -9.80
C ALA A 121 -19.03 -14.68 -9.18
N ALA A 122 -19.34 -15.27 -8.02
CA ALA A 122 -18.52 -16.32 -7.41
C ALA A 122 -18.57 -17.65 -8.18
N MET A 123 -19.51 -17.81 -9.11
CA MET A 123 -19.67 -18.99 -9.95
C MET A 123 -19.17 -18.71 -11.37
N THR A 124 -17.95 -18.21 -11.50
CA THR A 124 -17.23 -18.30 -12.77
C THR A 124 -16.88 -19.78 -12.98
N PRO A 125 -17.35 -20.45 -14.05
CA PRO A 125 -16.83 -21.75 -14.38
C PRO A 125 -15.35 -21.55 -14.71
N THR A 126 -14.48 -22.19 -13.93
CA THR A 126 -13.09 -22.40 -14.28
C THR A 126 -13.09 -23.04 -15.67
N SER A 127 -12.82 -22.24 -16.70
CA SER A 127 -12.63 -22.77 -18.05
C SER A 127 -11.33 -23.54 -18.04
N ASP A 128 -11.43 -24.84 -17.72
CA ASP A 128 -10.44 -25.86 -18.02
C ASP A 128 -10.35 -26.07 -19.54
N ALA A 129 -9.98 -25.02 -20.27
CA ALA A 129 -9.54 -25.12 -21.65
C ALA A 129 -8.01 -25.23 -21.63
N PRO A 130 -7.40 -26.35 -22.07
CA PRO A 130 -5.95 -26.45 -22.11
C PRO A 130 -5.39 -25.39 -23.07
N PRO A 131 -4.22 -24.79 -22.75
CA PRO A 131 -3.60 -23.82 -23.64
C PRO A 131 -3.28 -24.50 -24.97
N ARG A 132 -3.98 -24.10 -26.04
CA ARG A 132 -3.53 -24.40 -27.41
C ARG A 132 -2.23 -23.65 -27.64
N GLN A 133 -1.11 -24.32 -27.33
CA GLN A 133 0.21 -23.90 -27.78
C GLN A 133 0.16 -23.81 -29.31
N GLN A 134 0.23 -22.58 -29.84
CA GLN A 134 0.55 -22.34 -31.24
C GLN A 134 2.07 -22.56 -31.39
N PRO A 135 2.54 -23.61 -32.08
CA PRO A 135 3.96 -23.71 -32.42
C PRO A 135 4.32 -22.60 -33.41
N GLY A 136 5.37 -21.86 -33.05
CA GLY A 136 5.80 -20.64 -33.72
C GLY A 136 6.05 -20.79 -35.22
N ALA A 137 5.81 -19.69 -35.93
CA ALA A 137 6.13 -19.50 -37.33
C ALA A 137 7.65 -19.48 -37.55
N ALA A 138 8.29 -20.65 -37.51
CA ALA A 138 9.63 -20.81 -38.04
C ALA A 138 9.55 -20.75 -39.58
N LYS A 139 10.13 -19.69 -40.16
CA LYS A 139 10.27 -19.53 -41.61
C LYS A 139 11.24 -20.59 -42.13
N PHE A 140 10.72 -21.62 -42.80
CA PHE A 140 11.54 -22.53 -43.58
C PHE A 140 12.02 -21.82 -44.85
N VAL A 141 13.29 -21.43 -44.88
CA VAL A 141 14.03 -21.11 -46.12
C VAL A 141 14.38 -22.44 -46.78
N ARG A 142 13.91 -22.68 -48.01
CA ARG A 142 14.28 -23.85 -48.81
C ARG A 142 15.57 -23.56 -49.59
N PRO A 143 16.52 -24.53 -49.69
CA PRO A 143 17.67 -24.44 -50.58
C PRO A 143 17.28 -24.57 -52.06
#